data_AF-A0A1Z4JRT2-F1
#
_entry.id   AF-A0A1Z4JRT2-F1
#
_cell.length_a   1.000
_cell.length_b   1.000
_cell.length_c   1.000
_cell.angle_alpha   90.00
_cell.angle_beta   90.00
_cell.angle_gamma   90.00
#
_symmetry.space_group_name_H-M   'P 1'
#
loop_
_entity.id
_entity.type
_entity.pdbx_description
1 polymer ?
#
loop_
_entity_poly.entity_id
_entity_poly.type
_entity_poly.pdbx_seq_one_letter_code
_entity_poly.pdbx_strand_id
1 'polypeptide(L)'
;MQRLTLTAAVTVLLTATISSALAQMPISKEKTVIHSVAYPNRVKVTRAIYHIGVQVGAIPLSEIRVKVPENAPAQIRFGQATVTDTTGKTLNANTSLSEKEVAIAFAPSIAAGETIEIDLNNVRTSDLIGRTWLFPIYGKTIGSAQEIPLGTARIQTYQ
;
A
#
# COMPACT_ATOMS: atom_id res chain seq x y z
N MET A 1 36.55 61.73 30.08
CA MET A 1 36.14 61.09 28.81
C MET A 1 36.13 59.58 29.04
N GLN A 2 34.97 58.94 29.18
CA GLN A 2 34.86 57.48 29.34
C GLN A 2 34.09 56.90 28.16
N ARG A 3 34.68 55.90 27.49
CA ARG A 3 34.15 55.24 26.30
C ARG A 3 33.39 53.98 26.74
N LEU A 4 32.14 53.86 26.33
CA LEU A 4 31.31 52.66 26.47
C LEU A 4 31.54 51.78 25.25
N THR A 5 32.03 50.56 25.44
CA THR A 5 32.08 49.52 24.40
C THR A 5 30.82 48.66 24.50
N LEU A 6 29.99 48.68 23.45
CA LEU A 6 28.77 47.89 23.34
C LEU A 6 29.10 46.59 22.58
N THR A 7 29.09 45.45 23.27
CA THR A 7 29.33 44.14 22.65
C THR A 7 27.97 43.54 22.26
N ALA A 8 27.66 43.51 20.97
CA ALA A 8 26.45 42.88 20.46
C ALA A 8 26.71 41.39 20.16
N ALA A 9 26.02 40.49 20.86
CA ALA A 9 26.00 39.06 20.54
C ALA A 9 24.95 38.79 19.46
N VAL A 10 25.37 38.20 18.34
CA VAL A 10 24.47 37.78 17.24
C VAL A 10 24.17 36.30 17.40
N THR A 11 22.92 35.97 17.74
CA THR A 11 22.43 34.60 17.83
C THR A 11 21.83 34.20 16.48
N VAL A 12 22.47 33.27 15.77
CA VAL A 12 21.97 32.73 14.50
C VAL A 12 21.04 31.55 14.79
N LEU A 13 19.73 31.72 14.54
CA LEU A 13 18.77 30.62 14.52
C LEU A 13 18.83 29.93 13.16
N LEU A 14 19.36 28.71 13.10
CA LEU A 14 19.20 27.84 11.93
C LEU A 14 17.78 27.26 11.92
N THR A 15 16.92 27.80 11.06
CA THR A 15 15.66 27.15 10.70
C THR A 15 15.96 26.05 9.69
N ALA A 16 15.74 24.78 10.07
CA ALA A 16 15.81 23.67 9.14
C ALA A 16 14.65 23.79 8.15
N THR A 17 14.95 24.18 6.91
CA THR A 17 13.99 24.15 5.81
C THR A 17 13.82 22.70 5.38
N ILE A 18 12.67 22.12 5.73
CA ILE A 18 12.25 20.83 5.16
C ILE A 18 12.08 21.09 3.67
N SER A 19 12.99 20.53 2.87
CA SER A 19 13.08 20.79 1.44
C SER A 19 11.76 20.43 0.77
N SER A 20 11.09 21.42 0.18
CA SER A 20 9.84 21.27 -0.58
C SER A 20 9.99 20.40 -1.84
N ALA A 21 11.20 19.92 -2.14
CA ALA A 21 11.51 19.01 -3.24
C ALA A 21 10.76 17.66 -3.19
N LEU A 22 10.25 17.23 -2.01
CA LEU A 22 9.42 16.02 -1.92
C LEU A 22 7.99 16.21 -2.45
N ALA A 23 7.50 17.46 -2.56
CA ALA A 23 6.14 17.75 -3.05
C ALA A 23 6.03 17.73 -4.58
N GLN A 24 7.16 17.74 -5.30
CA GLN A 24 7.22 17.85 -6.76
C GLN A 24 7.62 16.57 -7.49
N MET A 25 7.86 15.44 -6.80
CA MET A 25 8.14 14.20 -7.52
C MET A 25 6.89 13.83 -8.33
N PRO A 26 6.97 13.78 -9.68
CA PRO A 26 5.86 13.29 -10.47
C PRO A 26 5.61 11.86 -10.00
N ILE A 27 4.44 11.62 -9.44
CA ILE A 27 3.94 10.27 -9.20
C ILE A 27 3.85 9.67 -10.59
N SER A 28 4.87 8.91 -10.97
CA SER A 28 5.02 8.30 -12.28
C SER A 28 3.72 7.57 -12.60
N LYS A 29 3.18 7.80 -13.80
CA LYS A 29 1.99 7.10 -14.33
C LYS A 29 2.33 5.66 -14.71
N GLU A 30 3.27 5.05 -13.99
CA GLU A 30 3.67 3.67 -14.14
C GLU A 30 2.64 2.78 -13.46
N LYS A 31 2.41 1.63 -14.07
CA LYS A 31 1.46 0.64 -13.60
C LYS A 31 2.07 -0.04 -12.37
N THR A 32 1.78 0.49 -11.18
CA THR A 32 2.25 -0.07 -9.89
C THR A 32 1.75 -1.50 -9.68
N VAL A 33 0.54 -1.83 -10.14
CA VAL A 33 -0.02 -3.20 -10.05
C VAL A 33 0.42 -4.02 -11.25
N ILE A 34 1.36 -4.94 -11.05
CA ILE A 34 2.00 -5.70 -12.13
C ILE A 34 1.11 -6.86 -12.61
N HIS A 35 0.61 -7.67 -11.68
CA HIS A 35 -0.28 -8.80 -11.92
C HIS A 35 -1.28 -8.99 -10.78
N SER A 36 -2.39 -9.67 -11.10
CA SER A 36 -3.39 -10.05 -10.12
C SER A 36 -4.13 -11.30 -10.57
N VAL A 37 -4.28 -12.29 -9.70
CA VAL A 37 -4.92 -13.57 -10.03
C VAL A 37 -5.65 -14.14 -8.81
N ALA A 38 -6.75 -14.86 -9.05
CA ALA A 38 -7.36 -15.71 -8.04
C ALA A 38 -6.90 -17.16 -8.24
N TYR A 39 -6.28 -17.75 -7.23
CA TYR A 39 -5.96 -19.18 -7.25
C TYR A 39 -7.14 -19.99 -6.71
N PRO A 40 -7.65 -20.98 -7.47
CA PRO A 40 -8.79 -21.77 -7.03
C PRO A 40 -8.44 -22.65 -5.84
N ASN A 41 -9.36 -22.66 -4.89
CA ASN A 41 -9.69 -23.88 -4.18
C ASN A 41 -11.10 -24.25 -4.66
N ARG A 42 -11.27 -25.04 -5.73
CA ARG A 42 -12.50 -25.69 -6.27
C ARG A 42 -13.84 -24.88 -6.45
N VAL A 43 -14.63 -25.30 -7.44
CA VAL A 43 -15.93 -24.73 -7.92
C VAL A 43 -17.05 -24.56 -6.85
N LYS A 44 -16.86 -25.07 -5.62
CA LYS A 44 -17.81 -24.97 -4.50
C LYS A 44 -17.25 -24.31 -3.24
N VAL A 45 -16.02 -23.80 -3.26
CA VAL A 45 -15.40 -23.26 -2.04
C VAL A 45 -15.65 -21.78 -1.95
N THR A 46 -16.22 -21.38 -0.83
CA THR A 46 -16.43 -20.00 -0.41
C THR A 46 -15.12 -19.30 -0.03
N ARG A 47 -13.94 -19.80 -0.41
CA ARG A 47 -12.63 -19.35 0.07
C ARG A 47 -11.60 -19.46 -1.05
N ALA A 48 -11.08 -18.31 -1.47
CA ALA A 48 -10.04 -18.18 -2.48
C ALA A 48 -8.77 -17.56 -1.90
N ILE A 49 -7.66 -17.69 -2.65
CA ILE A 49 -6.47 -16.85 -2.44
C ILE A 49 -6.43 -15.85 -3.59
N TYR A 50 -6.38 -14.56 -3.27
CA TYR A 50 -6.15 -13.52 -4.28
C TYR A 50 -4.71 -13.05 -4.15
N HIS A 51 -3.96 -13.25 -5.22
CA HIS A 51 -2.55 -12.90 -5.32
C HIS A 51 -2.41 -11.62 -6.14
N ILE A 52 -1.65 -10.67 -5.62
CA ILE A 52 -1.49 -9.33 -6.20
C ILE A 52 -0.02 -8.92 -6.10
N GLY A 53 0.58 -8.66 -7.25
CA GLY A 53 1.92 -8.08 -7.33
C GLY A 53 1.87 -6.56 -7.43
N VAL A 54 2.67 -5.89 -6.61
CA VAL A 54 2.78 -4.43 -6.57
C VAL A 54 4.26 -4.03 -6.64
N GLN A 55 4.63 -3.27 -7.67
CA GLN A 55 5.93 -2.64 -7.78
C GLN A 55 5.87 -1.23 -7.19
N VAL A 56 6.57 -1.01 -6.08
CA VAL A 56 6.68 0.31 -5.44
C VAL A 56 7.32 1.29 -6.41
N GLY A 57 6.67 2.43 -6.62
CA GLY A 57 7.17 3.49 -7.50
C GLY A 57 8.39 4.22 -6.90
N ALA A 58 8.53 5.51 -7.25
CA ALA A 58 9.70 6.30 -6.87
C ALA A 58 9.79 6.68 -5.37
N ILE A 59 8.72 6.47 -4.60
CA ILE A 59 8.66 6.87 -3.18
C ILE A 59 8.44 5.64 -2.30
N PRO A 60 9.24 5.45 -1.23
CA PRO A 60 9.07 4.36 -0.29
C PRO A 60 7.68 4.32 0.35
N LEU A 61 7.16 3.11 0.57
CA LEU A 61 5.84 2.89 1.14
C LEU A 61 5.93 2.39 2.58
N SER A 62 5.17 3.03 3.46
CA SER A 62 4.98 2.64 4.86
C SER A 62 3.74 1.78 5.07
N GLU A 63 2.73 1.92 4.19
CA GLU A 63 1.47 1.19 4.29
C GLU A 63 0.91 0.92 2.89
N ILE A 64 0.26 -0.23 2.70
CA ILE A 64 -0.59 -0.52 1.54
C ILE A 64 -1.99 -0.88 2.01
N ARG A 65 -2.99 -0.41 1.26
CA ARG A 65 -4.40 -0.72 1.47
C ARG A 65 -5.00 -1.33 0.23
N VAL A 66 -5.66 -2.47 0.39
CA VAL A 66 -6.49 -3.09 -0.65
C VAL A 66 -7.94 -2.92 -0.23
N LYS A 67 -8.72 -2.11 -0.95
CA LYS A 67 -10.12 -1.87 -0.60
C LYS A 67 -11.04 -2.80 -1.37
N VAL A 68 -12.15 -3.17 -0.74
CA VAL A 68 -13.24 -3.91 -1.39
C VAL A 68 -13.90 -2.96 -2.42
N PRO A 69 -14.18 -3.43 -3.65
CA PRO A 69 -14.90 -2.62 -4.63
C PRO A 69 -16.28 -2.23 -4.12
N GLU A 70 -16.72 -0.99 -4.34
CA GLU A 70 -18.04 -0.52 -3.85
C GLU A 70 -19.21 -1.29 -4.46
N ASN A 71 -19.03 -1.79 -5.69
CA ASN A 71 -20.00 -2.61 -6.40
C ASN A 71 -19.90 -4.10 -6.04
N ALA A 72 -19.00 -4.48 -5.14
CA ALA A 72 -18.95 -5.84 -4.63
C ALA A 72 -20.15 -6.11 -3.72
N PRO A 73 -20.73 -7.32 -3.75
CA PRO A 73 -21.70 -7.71 -2.75
C PRO A 73 -21.05 -7.54 -1.37
N ALA A 74 -21.85 -7.14 -0.38
CA ALA A 74 -21.44 -6.89 1.01
C ALA A 74 -20.86 -8.12 1.75
N GLN A 75 -20.48 -9.17 1.02
CA GLN A 75 -20.06 -10.46 1.51
C GLN A 75 -18.61 -10.81 1.11
N ILE A 76 -17.86 -9.90 0.45
CA ILE A 76 -16.40 -10.11 0.32
C ILE A 76 -15.76 -9.92 1.69
N ARG A 77 -15.15 -10.98 2.24
CA ARG A 77 -14.48 -10.95 3.54
C ARG A 77 -13.07 -11.52 3.43
N PHE A 78 -12.09 -10.78 3.91
CA PHE A 78 -10.69 -11.24 3.95
C PHE A 78 -10.44 -12.04 5.23
N GLY A 79 -9.73 -13.16 5.12
CA GLY A 79 -9.39 -13.98 6.29
C GLY A 79 -8.00 -13.67 6.84
N GLN A 80 -7.02 -13.52 5.97
CA GLN A 80 -5.63 -13.24 6.30
C GLN A 80 -4.99 -12.46 5.15
N ALA A 81 -3.94 -11.70 5.45
CA ALA A 81 -3.03 -11.17 4.44
C ALA A 81 -1.60 -11.65 4.73
N THR A 82 -0.86 -11.95 3.68
CA THR A 82 0.57 -12.28 3.77
C THR A 82 1.28 -11.49 2.69
N VAL A 83 2.45 -10.95 3.03
CA VAL A 83 3.26 -10.18 2.08
C VAL A 83 4.65 -10.76 2.00
N THR A 84 5.12 -10.94 0.77
CA THR A 84 6.44 -11.48 0.48
C THR A 84 7.18 -10.57 -0.51
N ASP A 85 8.50 -10.69 -0.54
CA ASP A 85 9.30 -10.13 -1.62
C ASP A 85 9.29 -11.04 -2.86
N THR A 86 9.95 -10.61 -3.94
CA THR A 86 10.09 -11.40 -5.18
C THR A 86 10.82 -12.74 -5.00
N THR A 87 11.54 -12.94 -3.89
CA THR A 87 12.20 -14.21 -3.55
C THR A 87 11.29 -15.15 -2.76
N GLY A 88 10.08 -14.71 -2.41
CA GLY A 88 9.12 -15.44 -1.60
C GLY A 88 9.39 -15.34 -0.09
N LYS A 89 10.32 -14.47 0.33
CA LYS A 89 10.59 -14.25 1.76
C LYS A 89 9.51 -13.35 2.35
N THR A 90 8.91 -13.79 3.46
CA THR A 90 7.90 -13.01 4.18
C THR A 90 8.49 -11.71 4.70
N LEU A 91 7.79 -10.61 4.40
CA LEU A 91 8.11 -9.28 4.88
C LEU A 91 7.44 -9.05 6.25
N ASN A 92 8.15 -8.35 7.13
CA ASN A 92 7.61 -8.00 8.45
C ASN A 92 6.58 -6.86 8.29
N ALA A 93 5.30 -7.21 8.45
CA ALA A 93 4.20 -6.28 8.30
C ALA A 93 3.10 -6.58 9.32
N ASN A 94 2.46 -5.52 9.81
CA ASN A 94 1.27 -5.63 10.63
C ASN A 94 0.03 -5.47 9.75
N THR A 95 -0.86 -6.46 9.80
CA THR A 95 -2.06 -6.51 8.96
C THR A 95 -3.32 -6.24 9.78
N SER A 96 -4.13 -5.29 9.34
CA SER A 96 -5.47 -5.04 9.85
C SER A 96 -6.50 -5.40 8.78
N LEU A 97 -7.51 -6.16 9.17
CA LEU A 97 -8.55 -6.68 8.29
C LEU A 97 -9.89 -6.10 8.71
N SER A 98 -10.63 -5.55 7.74
CA SER A 98 -11.99 -5.08 7.92
C SER A 98 -12.89 -5.56 6.78
N GLU A 99 -14.19 -5.31 6.87
CA GLU A 99 -15.13 -5.62 5.78
C GLU A 99 -14.95 -4.71 4.55
N LYS A 100 -14.22 -3.58 4.69
CA LYS A 100 -14.04 -2.60 3.62
C LYS A 100 -12.64 -2.61 3.01
N GLU A 101 -11.64 -3.02 3.79
CA GLU A 101 -10.25 -2.98 3.35
C GLU A 101 -9.35 -3.92 4.15
N VAL A 102 -8.23 -4.26 3.54
CA VAL A 102 -7.04 -4.82 4.17
C VAL A 102 -5.99 -3.72 4.23
N ALA A 103 -5.51 -3.38 5.42
CA ALA A 103 -4.41 -2.45 5.62
C ALA A 103 -3.16 -3.23 6.08
N ILE A 104 -2.03 -2.94 5.44
CA ILE A 104 -0.76 -3.63 5.66
C ILE A 104 0.28 -2.56 5.95
N ALA A 105 0.69 -2.44 7.20
CA ALA A 105 1.71 -1.49 7.65
C ALA A 105 3.08 -2.19 7.72
N PHE A 106 4.07 -1.65 7.04
CA PHE A 106 5.40 -2.23 6.93
C PHE A 106 6.35 -1.70 8.00
N ALA A 107 7.14 -2.59 8.60
CA ALA A 107 8.17 -2.25 9.58
C ALA A 107 9.41 -3.14 9.37
N PRO A 108 10.43 -2.70 8.61
CA PRO A 108 10.64 -1.36 8.03
C PRO A 108 9.79 -1.07 6.77
N SER A 109 9.75 0.20 6.32
CA SER A 109 9.11 0.60 5.07
C SER A 109 9.73 -0.09 3.84
N ILE A 110 8.94 -0.29 2.79
CA ILE A 110 9.38 -0.88 1.52
C ILE A 110 10.07 0.19 0.68
N ALA A 111 11.24 -0.12 0.13
CA ALA A 111 12.01 0.85 -0.63
C ALA A 111 11.39 1.13 -2.01
N ALA A 112 11.73 2.28 -2.58
CA ALA A 112 11.33 2.63 -3.94
C ALA A 112 11.90 1.63 -4.96
N GLY A 113 11.11 1.26 -5.97
CA GLY A 113 11.47 0.30 -7.00
C GLY A 113 11.37 -1.18 -6.60
N GLU A 114 11.14 -1.50 -5.33
CA GLU A 114 10.95 -2.88 -4.89
C GLU A 114 9.61 -3.45 -5.35
N THR A 115 9.56 -4.75 -5.60
CA THR A 115 8.32 -5.46 -5.90
C THR A 115 7.95 -6.34 -4.73
N ILE A 116 6.69 -6.27 -4.35
CA ILE A 116 6.10 -7.08 -3.28
C ILE A 116 4.94 -7.89 -3.84
N GLU A 117 4.71 -9.04 -3.23
CA GLU A 117 3.60 -9.93 -3.53
C GLU A 117 2.69 -10.01 -2.32
N ILE A 118 1.40 -9.74 -2.53
CA ILE A 118 0.37 -9.74 -1.51
C ILE A 118 -0.57 -10.91 -1.77
N ASP A 119 -0.63 -11.82 -0.81
CA ASP A 119 -1.60 -12.91 -0.76
C ASP A 119 -2.71 -12.57 0.22
N LEU A 120 -3.89 -12.29 -0.31
CA LEU A 120 -5.13 -12.24 0.47
C LEU A 120 -5.64 -13.67 0.58
N ASN A 121 -5.49 -14.23 1.78
CA ASN A 121 -5.81 -15.61 2.09
C ASN A 121 -7.25 -15.73 2.62
N ASN A 122 -7.87 -16.88 2.32
CA ASN A 122 -9.19 -17.24 2.84
C ASN A 122 -10.25 -16.17 2.50
N VAL A 123 -10.17 -15.59 1.29
CA VAL A 123 -11.11 -14.57 0.81
C VAL A 123 -12.45 -15.22 0.54
N ARG A 124 -13.46 -14.82 1.31
CA ARG A 124 -14.83 -15.30 1.16
C ARG A 124 -15.62 -14.40 0.26
N THR A 125 -16.36 -14.99 -0.67
CA THR A 125 -17.33 -14.28 -1.50
C THR A 125 -18.56 -15.17 -1.70
N SER A 126 -19.74 -14.57 -1.78
CA SER A 126 -21.01 -15.28 -1.70
C SER A 126 -21.60 -15.72 -3.03
N ASP A 127 -21.01 -15.31 -4.15
CA ASP A 127 -21.42 -15.67 -5.50
C ASP A 127 -20.19 -15.57 -6.43
N LEU A 128 -19.72 -16.73 -6.90
CA LEU A 128 -18.38 -16.89 -7.47
C LEU A 128 -18.35 -17.11 -8.98
N ILE A 129 -19.50 -17.22 -9.64
CA ILE A 129 -19.52 -17.67 -11.04
C ILE A 129 -19.29 -16.49 -11.99
N GLY A 130 -18.11 -16.46 -12.60
CA GLY A 130 -17.78 -15.62 -13.75
C GLY A 130 -17.73 -14.11 -13.50
N ARG A 131 -17.49 -13.66 -12.27
CA ARG A 131 -17.41 -12.23 -11.92
C ARG A 131 -15.98 -11.71 -12.03
N THR A 132 -15.84 -10.42 -12.33
CA THR A 132 -14.56 -9.71 -12.26
C THR A 132 -14.66 -8.62 -11.21
N TRP A 133 -13.75 -8.64 -10.24
CA TRP A 133 -13.63 -7.65 -9.18
C TRP A 133 -12.44 -6.74 -9.43
N LEU A 134 -12.64 -5.45 -9.21
CA LEU A 134 -11.64 -4.40 -9.40
C LEU A 134 -11.26 -3.81 -8.05
N PHE A 135 -10.27 -4.40 -7.39
CA PHE A 135 -9.81 -3.97 -6.06
C PHE A 135 -8.91 -2.74 -6.19
N PRO A 136 -9.33 -1.54 -5.77
CA PRO A 136 -8.46 -0.40 -5.76
C PRO A 136 -7.39 -0.54 -4.67
N ILE A 137 -6.17 -0.17 -5.02
CA ILE A 137 -5.00 -0.28 -4.16
C ILE A 137 -4.43 1.11 -3.91
N TYR A 138 -4.18 1.40 -2.63
CA TYR A 138 -3.60 2.66 -2.18
C TYR A 138 -2.34 2.40 -1.37
N GLY A 139 -1.43 3.37 -1.38
CA GLY A 139 -0.23 3.37 -0.57
C GLY A 139 -0.18 4.60 0.33
N LYS A 140 0.60 4.53 1.40
CA LYS A 140 1.04 5.71 2.17
C LYS A 140 2.55 5.72 2.24
N THR A 141 3.10 6.92 2.31
CA THR A 141 4.52 7.17 2.47
C THR A 141 4.84 7.46 3.94
N ILE A 142 6.11 7.43 4.31
CA ILE A 142 6.55 7.70 5.68
C ILE A 142 6.19 9.15 6.04
N GLY A 143 5.53 9.34 7.18
CA GLY A 143 5.18 10.66 7.70
C GLY A 143 4.01 11.35 6.99
N SER A 144 3.36 10.70 6.02
CA SER A 144 2.17 11.22 5.35
C SER A 144 0.91 10.43 5.75
N ALA A 145 -0.16 11.15 6.05
CA ALA A 145 -1.49 10.56 6.23
C ALA A 145 -2.26 10.41 4.89
N GLN A 146 -1.73 10.99 3.81
CA GLN A 146 -2.39 10.99 2.51
C GLN A 146 -2.27 9.62 1.83
N GLU A 147 -3.40 9.10 1.36
CA GLU A 147 -3.44 7.90 0.52
C GLU A 147 -3.12 8.24 -0.93
N ILE A 148 -2.20 7.49 -1.54
CA ILE A 148 -1.77 7.61 -2.93
C ILE A 148 -2.37 6.44 -3.71
N PRO A 149 -3.14 6.67 -4.79
CA PRO A 149 -3.66 5.59 -5.61
C PRO A 149 -2.50 4.89 -6.34
N LEU A 150 -2.34 3.59 -6.09
CA LEU A 150 -1.32 2.76 -6.73
C LEU A 150 -1.87 2.07 -7.98
N GLY A 151 -3.17 1.80 -8.01
CA GLY A 151 -3.84 1.22 -9.17
C GLY A 151 -5.02 0.34 -8.77
N THR A 152 -5.31 -0.66 -9.61
CA THR A 152 -6.43 -1.55 -9.42
C THR A 152 -6.03 -2.98 -9.77
N ALA A 153 -6.22 -3.92 -8.83
CA ALA A 153 -6.08 -5.34 -9.09
C ALA A 153 -7.37 -5.89 -9.68
N ARG A 154 -7.27 -6.52 -10.86
CA ARG A 154 -8.37 -7.16 -11.56
C ARG A 154 -8.37 -8.64 -11.21
N ILE A 155 -9.30 -9.07 -10.38
CA ILE A 155 -9.45 -10.45 -9.95
C ILE A 155 -10.68 -11.06 -10.64
N GLN A 156 -10.46 -12.00 -11.55
CA GLN A 156 -11.52 -12.78 -12.17
C GLN A 156 -11.81 -14.02 -11.32
N THR A 157 -13.06 -14.18 -10.90
CA THR A 157 -13.53 -15.37 -10.19
C THR A 157 -13.81 -16.51 -11.17
N TYR A 158 -13.91 -17.72 -10.63
CA TYR A 158 -13.99 -18.95 -11.41
C TYR A 158 -15.25 -19.01 -12.27
N GLN A 159 -15.13 -19.60 -13.46
CA GLN A 159 -16.26 -19.94 -14.34
C GLN A 159 -16.60 -21.42 -14.19
#